data_AF-A0A2V7URH2-F1
#
_entry.id   AF-A0A2V7URH2-F1
#
_cell.length_a   1.000
_cell.length_b   1.000
_cell.length_c   1.000
_cell.angle_alpha   90.00
_cell.angle_beta   90.00
_cell.angle_gamma   90.00
#
_symmetry.space_group_name_H-M   'P 1'
#
loop_
_entity.id
_entity.type
_entity.pdbx_description
1 polymer ?
#
loop_
_entity_poly.entity_id
_entity_poly.type
_entity_poly.pdbx_seq_one_letter_code
_entity_poly.pdbx_strand_id
1 'polypeptide(L)'
;MPSSAASSATSWSGSATEDPGAPPRPRLPARRDRPRRDGPARLRPVRDVQGRPHRFARGPRHQPDLQPRDPADAGRALSRRRHPDGDRLPPAARRRPRPAPRTGACSAAAGAAAVGPAGPLTPFLPATTGARRRLAAAVLLLTVSACLRREKLPLFGRLPGFSLVDQSGHPVTLAGLQGKIWVADFIFTRCGGACPAMTARMARLRREVPDEVTFVSFTVDPANDTPAVLARYAAGFKADRRWLFVTGPQKDLYALSTGGFKLAAMEVPPQDQKAGGDGPFLHSTKIVLVDRGGEVRGYYDSTDEDAMKALVADASRLHSEPGS
;
A
#
# COMPACT_ATOMS: atom_id res chain seq x y z
N MET A 1 69.57 52.02 -10.40
CA MET A 1 70.91 51.92 -11.00
C MET A 1 71.80 52.97 -10.35
N PRO A 2 73.09 52.68 -10.06
CA PRO A 2 73.74 51.49 -9.48
C PRO A 2 74.00 51.77 -7.96
N SER A 3 74.61 50.98 -7.09
CA SER A 3 75.75 50.05 -7.12
C SER A 3 75.55 49.10 -5.93
N SER A 4 75.48 47.80 -6.15
CA SER A 4 76.61 46.85 -6.12
C SER A 4 77.08 46.48 -4.71
N ALA A 5 76.97 45.18 -4.48
CA ALA A 5 77.28 44.40 -3.30
C ALA A 5 78.75 44.49 -2.86
N ALA A 6 78.96 44.29 -1.56
CA ALA A 6 80.21 43.77 -1.04
C ALA A 6 79.92 42.66 -0.02
N SER A 7 80.41 41.47 -0.35
CA SER A 7 80.46 40.28 0.49
C SER A 7 81.28 40.52 1.76
N SER A 8 80.86 39.91 2.86
CA SER A 8 81.79 39.53 3.94
C SER A 8 81.26 38.27 4.60
N ALA A 9 81.99 37.18 4.37
CA ALA A 9 81.83 35.93 5.08
C ALA A 9 82.31 36.10 6.52
N THR A 10 81.55 35.59 7.48
CA THR A 10 82.04 35.36 8.84
C THR A 10 81.63 33.95 9.24
N SER A 11 82.65 33.10 9.33
CA SER A 11 82.58 31.77 9.94
C SER A 11 82.23 31.90 11.41
N TRP A 12 81.19 31.20 11.86
CA TRP A 12 80.97 30.96 13.28
C TRP A 12 80.74 29.48 13.54
N SER A 13 81.77 28.86 14.11
CA SER A 13 81.75 27.53 14.70
C SER A 13 81.08 27.63 16.07
N GLY A 14 79.84 27.17 16.18
CA GLY A 14 79.06 27.16 17.42
C GLY A 14 78.57 25.76 17.73
N SER A 15 79.26 25.11 18.66
CA SER A 15 78.91 23.84 19.30
C SER A 15 77.48 23.87 19.87
N ALA A 16 76.61 23.01 19.37
CA ALA A 16 75.28 22.78 19.93
C ALA A 16 75.41 21.93 21.21
N THR A 17 75.34 22.59 22.35
CA THR A 17 75.03 22.00 23.66
C THR A 17 73.61 21.45 23.65
N GLU A 18 73.48 20.16 23.98
CA GLU A 18 72.21 19.45 24.13
C GLU A 18 71.36 20.04 25.28
N ASP A 19 70.08 20.24 24.99
CA ASP A 19 69.04 20.78 25.87
C ASP A 19 68.50 19.70 26.84
N PRO A 20 68.60 19.87 28.18
CA PRO A 20 68.22 18.85 29.17
C PRO A 20 66.73 18.89 29.54
N GLY A 21 65.83 19.15 28.58
CA GLY A 21 64.39 19.34 28.83
C GLY A 21 63.42 18.53 27.97
N ALA A 22 63.89 17.69 27.04
CA ALA A 22 63.01 16.98 26.10
C ALA A 22 62.61 15.57 26.61
N PRO A 23 61.30 15.22 26.66
CA PRO A 23 60.87 13.87 27.03
C PRO A 23 61.30 12.84 25.96
N PRO A 24 61.67 11.61 26.37
CA PRO A 24 62.19 10.60 25.44
C PRO A 24 61.14 10.20 24.41
N ARG A 25 61.54 10.19 23.12
CA ARG A 25 60.69 9.73 22.02
C ARG A 25 60.35 8.24 22.20
N PRO A 26 59.09 7.81 22.06
CA PRO A 26 58.72 6.41 22.18
C PRO A 26 59.37 5.57 21.07
N ARG A 27 60.06 4.49 21.46
CA ARG A 27 60.65 3.51 20.55
C ARG A 27 59.54 2.80 19.77
N LEU A 28 59.54 2.93 18.44
CA LEU A 28 58.68 2.14 17.56
C LEU A 28 58.99 0.65 17.75
N PRO A 29 57.98 -0.23 17.96
CA PRO A 29 58.22 -1.66 18.06
C PRO A 29 58.72 -2.22 16.72
N ALA A 30 59.65 -3.18 16.81
CA ALA A 30 60.20 -3.90 15.68
C ALA A 30 59.08 -4.49 14.80
N ARG A 31 59.24 -4.36 13.47
CA ARG A 31 58.36 -4.95 12.47
C ARG A 31 58.18 -6.44 12.77
N ARG A 32 56.97 -6.85 13.19
CA ARG A 32 56.58 -8.26 13.15
C ARG A 32 56.49 -8.71 11.70
N ASP A 33 57.14 -9.84 11.42
CA ASP A 33 57.06 -10.54 10.15
C ASP A 33 55.59 -10.82 9.78
N ARG A 34 55.22 -10.40 8.56
CA ARG A 34 53.92 -10.74 7.98
C ARG A 34 53.93 -12.23 7.63
N PRO A 35 52.94 -13.04 8.04
CA PRO A 35 52.80 -14.39 7.50
C PRO A 35 52.54 -14.32 5.99
N ARG A 36 53.20 -15.22 5.25
CA ARG A 36 53.01 -15.42 3.81
C ARG A 36 51.53 -15.63 3.52
N ARG A 37 51.03 -14.91 2.52
CA ARG A 37 49.67 -15.02 2.02
C ARG A 37 49.55 -16.34 1.25
N ASP A 38 48.96 -17.35 1.87
CA ASP A 38 48.59 -18.57 1.17
C ASP A 38 47.61 -18.22 0.05
N GLY A 39 47.93 -18.65 -1.18
CA GLY A 39 47.09 -18.46 -2.35
C GLY A 39 45.74 -19.17 -2.19
N PRO A 40 44.70 -18.76 -2.95
CA PRO A 40 43.37 -19.32 -2.77
C PRO A 40 43.38 -20.83 -3.02
N ALA A 41 42.92 -21.57 -2.01
CA ALA A 41 42.64 -22.99 -2.12
C ALA A 41 41.72 -23.23 -3.32
N ARG A 42 42.13 -24.11 -4.24
CA ARG A 42 41.29 -24.52 -5.38
C ARG A 42 40.05 -25.21 -4.82
N LEU A 43 38.91 -24.54 -4.90
CA LEU A 43 37.62 -25.11 -4.55
C LEU A 43 37.38 -26.37 -5.39
N ARG A 44 37.13 -27.50 -4.72
CA ARG A 44 36.72 -28.73 -5.38
C ARG A 44 35.34 -28.52 -6.02
N PRO A 45 35.10 -29.03 -7.25
CA PRO A 45 33.81 -28.88 -7.89
C PRO A 45 32.72 -29.61 -7.10
N VAL A 46 31.65 -28.88 -6.77
CA VAL A 46 30.44 -29.44 -6.16
C VAL A 46 29.81 -30.41 -7.17
N ARG A 47 29.61 -31.66 -6.73
CA ARG A 47 28.89 -32.71 -7.47
C ARG A 47 27.47 -32.76 -6.95
N ASP A 48 26.51 -33.09 -7.82
CA ASP A 48 25.13 -33.35 -7.38
C ASP A 48 25.04 -34.64 -6.55
N VAL A 49 23.85 -34.92 -5.99
CA VAL A 49 23.53 -36.14 -5.22
C VAL A 49 23.81 -37.44 -5.99
N GLN A 50 23.98 -37.37 -7.32
CA GLN A 50 24.27 -38.50 -8.20
C GLN A 50 25.72 -38.49 -8.73
N GLY A 51 26.59 -37.61 -8.21
CA GLY A 51 28.01 -37.57 -8.52
C GLY A 51 28.40 -36.89 -9.84
N ARG A 52 27.49 -36.18 -10.52
CA ARG A 52 27.77 -35.55 -11.83
C ARG A 52 28.31 -34.11 -11.69
N PRO A 53 29.22 -33.67 -12.57
CA PRO A 53 29.72 -32.29 -12.56
C PRO A 53 28.71 -31.33 -13.20
N HIS A 54 28.43 -30.21 -12.54
CA HIS A 54 27.57 -29.15 -13.06
C HIS A 54 28.20 -28.47 -14.30
N ARG A 55 27.53 -28.56 -15.46
CA ARG A 55 27.81 -27.70 -16.62
C ARG A 55 27.02 -26.40 -16.48
N PHE A 56 27.71 -25.28 -16.25
CA PHE A 56 27.10 -23.96 -16.42
C PHE A 56 26.78 -23.73 -17.89
N ALA A 57 25.48 -23.63 -18.23
CA ALA A 57 25.04 -23.11 -19.52
C ALA A 57 25.42 -21.61 -19.59
N ARG A 58 26.23 -21.23 -20.59
CA ARG A 58 26.54 -19.82 -20.88
C ARG A 58 25.27 -19.18 -21.48
N GLY A 59 24.59 -18.34 -20.71
CA GLY A 59 23.57 -17.42 -21.21
C GLY A 59 24.17 -16.33 -22.11
N PRO A 60 23.35 -15.66 -22.94
CA PRO A 60 23.82 -14.64 -23.87
C PRO A 60 24.43 -13.44 -23.15
N ARG A 61 25.51 -12.90 -23.72
CA ARG A 61 26.28 -11.76 -23.19
C ARG A 61 25.40 -10.53 -23.07
N HIS A 62 25.40 -9.91 -21.89
CA HIS A 62 24.91 -8.56 -21.65
C HIS A 62 25.62 -7.57 -22.60
N GLN A 63 24.86 -6.88 -23.45
CA GLN A 63 25.31 -5.59 -23.99
C GLN A 63 25.09 -4.53 -22.91
N PRO A 64 26.06 -3.63 -22.65
CA PRO A 64 25.82 -2.48 -21.80
C PRO A 64 24.95 -1.47 -22.55
N ASP A 65 23.82 -1.09 -21.94
CA ASP A 65 22.94 -0.03 -22.43
C ASP A 65 23.72 1.30 -22.51
N LEU A 66 23.78 1.85 -23.72
CA LEU A 66 24.19 3.22 -23.98
C LEU A 66 23.12 4.17 -23.46
N GLN A 67 23.36 4.84 -22.34
CA GLN A 67 22.56 6.01 -21.95
C GLN A 67 23.08 7.26 -22.70
N PRO A 68 22.21 8.06 -23.33
CA PRO A 68 22.59 9.34 -23.92
C PRO A 68 23.04 10.34 -22.84
N ARG A 69 24.23 10.90 -23.02
CA ARG A 69 24.72 12.07 -22.29
C ARG A 69 24.29 13.33 -23.03
N ASP A 70 23.03 13.74 -22.92
CA ASP A 70 22.60 15.16 -22.92
C ASP A 70 21.07 15.29 -23.07
N PRO A 71 20.42 16.23 -22.36
CA PRO A 71 18.98 16.45 -22.42
C PRO A 71 18.48 17.26 -23.64
N ALA A 72 19.33 17.55 -24.63
CA ALA A 72 18.97 18.38 -25.79
C ALA A 72 18.52 17.61 -27.05
N ASP A 73 18.57 16.27 -27.06
CA ASP A 73 18.34 15.45 -28.27
C ASP A 73 17.00 14.67 -28.29
N ALA A 74 16.10 14.94 -27.34
CA ALA A 74 14.79 14.25 -27.23
C ALA A 74 13.71 14.78 -28.21
N GLY A 75 14.12 15.35 -29.34
CA GLY A 75 13.25 16.12 -30.23
C GLY A 75 13.39 15.79 -31.71
N ARG A 76 13.80 14.57 -32.11
CA ARG A 76 13.82 14.20 -33.53
C ARG A 76 13.85 12.69 -33.80
N ALA A 77 12.76 11.97 -33.50
CA ALA A 77 12.59 10.60 -33.99
C ALA A 77 11.12 10.21 -34.19
N LEU A 78 10.37 11.03 -34.91
CA LEU A 78 9.11 10.63 -35.53
C LEU A 78 9.30 10.61 -37.04
N SER A 79 9.68 9.45 -37.61
CA SER A 79 9.41 9.11 -39.00
C SER A 79 9.70 7.64 -39.33
N ARG A 80 8.62 6.95 -39.71
CA ARG A 80 8.54 5.86 -40.69
C ARG A 80 9.37 4.59 -40.43
N ARG A 81 8.69 3.56 -39.93
CA ARG A 81 8.86 2.18 -40.44
C ARG A 81 7.48 1.57 -40.69
N ARG A 82 7.14 1.41 -41.96
CA ARG A 82 6.06 0.50 -42.43
C ARG A 82 6.65 -0.90 -42.46
N HIS A 83 5.97 -1.86 -41.84
CA HIS A 83 6.25 -3.29 -42.00
C HIS A 83 5.08 -3.91 -42.76
N PRO A 84 5.32 -4.69 -43.85
CA PRO A 84 4.28 -5.45 -44.52
C PRO A 84 4.02 -6.78 -43.78
N ASP A 85 2.93 -7.45 -44.18
CA ASP A 85 2.35 -8.71 -43.69
C ASP A 85 1.43 -8.52 -42.48
N GLY A 86 0.13 -8.85 -42.52
CA GLY A 86 -0.55 -9.84 -43.33
C GLY A 86 -1.46 -10.61 -42.35
N ASP A 87 -2.76 -10.58 -42.62
CA ASP A 87 -3.82 -11.08 -41.76
C ASP A 87 -3.59 -12.48 -41.19
N ARG A 88 -3.81 -12.62 -39.87
CA ARG A 88 -4.42 -13.81 -39.23
C ARG A 88 -4.73 -13.53 -37.76
N LEU A 89 -5.98 -13.15 -37.49
CA LEU A 89 -6.55 -13.24 -36.14
C LEU A 89 -6.59 -14.73 -35.70
N PRO A 90 -6.18 -15.06 -34.47
CA PRO A 90 -6.44 -16.39 -33.92
C PRO A 90 -7.95 -16.57 -33.66
N PRO A 91 -8.51 -17.78 -33.86
CA PRO A 91 -9.94 -18.02 -33.67
C PRO A 91 -10.35 -17.83 -32.21
N ALA A 92 -11.47 -17.14 -32.01
CA ALA A 92 -12.11 -16.95 -30.72
C ALA A 92 -12.35 -18.31 -30.02
N ALA A 93 -11.63 -18.54 -28.93
CA ALA A 93 -11.93 -19.60 -28.00
C ALA A 93 -13.34 -19.35 -27.43
N ARG A 94 -14.31 -20.15 -27.86
CA ARG A 94 -15.66 -20.19 -27.29
C ARG A 94 -15.55 -20.54 -25.81
N ARG A 95 -15.52 -19.54 -24.94
CA ARG A 95 -15.74 -19.73 -23.50
C ARG A 95 -17.17 -20.22 -23.33
N ARG A 96 -17.33 -21.46 -22.86
CA ARG A 96 -18.62 -21.97 -22.39
C ARG A 96 -19.14 -21.03 -21.29
N PRO A 97 -20.41 -20.63 -21.32
CA PRO A 97 -20.98 -19.86 -20.21
C PRO A 97 -20.95 -20.72 -18.94
N ARG A 98 -20.43 -20.15 -17.84
CA ARG A 98 -20.58 -20.73 -16.50
C ARG A 98 -22.06 -20.71 -16.12
N PRO A 99 -22.61 -21.76 -15.49
CA PRO A 99 -23.97 -21.71 -14.97
C PRO A 99 -24.03 -20.67 -13.84
N ALA A 100 -25.01 -19.78 -13.92
CA ALA A 100 -25.31 -18.80 -12.88
C ALA A 100 -25.72 -19.49 -11.57
N PRO A 101 -25.44 -18.90 -10.40
CA PRO A 101 -26.00 -19.37 -9.14
C PRO A 101 -27.52 -19.22 -9.17
N ARG A 102 -28.21 -20.29 -8.74
CA ARG A 102 -29.67 -20.36 -8.63
C ARG A 102 -30.14 -19.39 -7.54
N THR A 103 -30.42 -18.15 -7.92
CA THR A 103 -31.23 -17.25 -7.10
C THR A 103 -32.67 -17.78 -7.15
N GLY A 104 -33.14 -18.29 -6.01
CA GLY A 104 -34.54 -18.64 -5.81
C GLY A 104 -35.39 -17.38 -5.92
N ALA A 105 -35.91 -17.11 -7.11
CA ALA A 105 -37.04 -16.22 -7.29
C ALA A 105 -38.31 -17.02 -6.97
N CYS A 106 -39.03 -16.62 -5.92
CA CYS A 106 -40.41 -17.02 -5.71
C CYS A 106 -41.24 -16.52 -6.91
N SER A 107 -41.45 -17.38 -7.91
CA SER A 107 -42.47 -17.16 -8.92
C SER A 107 -43.84 -17.22 -8.25
N ALA A 108 -44.52 -16.08 -8.22
CA ALA A 108 -45.97 -16.05 -8.09
C ALA A 108 -46.56 -16.75 -9.31
N ALA A 109 -47.15 -17.93 -9.10
CA ALA A 109 -47.89 -18.64 -10.12
C ALA A 109 -49.19 -17.89 -10.41
N ALA A 110 -49.22 -17.15 -11.52
CA ALA A 110 -50.46 -16.69 -12.16
C ALA A 110 -50.93 -17.82 -13.10
N GLY A 111 -51.88 -18.64 -12.64
CA GLY A 111 -52.55 -19.62 -13.47
C GLY A 111 -53.54 -18.95 -14.40
N ALA A 112 -53.33 -19.09 -15.71
CA ALA A 112 -54.29 -18.72 -16.74
C ALA A 112 -55.37 -19.81 -16.83
N ALA A 113 -56.62 -19.46 -16.50
CA ALA A 113 -57.79 -20.30 -16.72
C ALA A 113 -58.49 -19.92 -18.03
N ALA A 114 -58.98 -20.95 -18.72
CA ALA A 114 -59.55 -20.92 -20.06
C ALA A 114 -60.82 -20.04 -20.19
N VAL A 115 -60.98 -19.44 -21.37
CA VAL A 115 -62.13 -18.63 -21.79
C VAL A 115 -63.25 -19.56 -22.29
N GLY A 116 -64.42 -19.51 -21.65
CA GLY A 116 -65.69 -20.06 -22.15
C GLY A 116 -66.68 -18.93 -22.48
N PRO A 117 -67.66 -19.13 -23.38
CA PRO A 117 -68.46 -18.04 -23.93
C PRO A 117 -69.56 -17.53 -22.99
N ALA A 118 -69.97 -16.30 -23.28
CA ALA A 118 -70.80 -15.41 -22.49
C ALA A 118 -72.22 -15.91 -22.19
N GLY A 119 -72.65 -15.69 -20.95
CA GLY A 119 -74.05 -15.58 -20.55
C GLY A 119 -74.27 -14.24 -19.81
N PRO A 120 -75.42 -13.56 -19.95
CA PRO A 120 -75.66 -12.29 -19.28
C PRO A 120 -76.15 -12.58 -17.87
N LEU A 121 -75.30 -12.35 -16.86
CA LEU A 121 -75.72 -12.41 -15.46
C LEU A 121 -75.28 -11.14 -14.72
N THR A 122 -76.29 -10.49 -14.16
CA THR A 122 -76.35 -9.33 -13.27
C THR A 122 -75.12 -9.07 -12.39
N PRO A 123 -74.73 -7.80 -12.18
CA PRO A 123 -73.66 -7.45 -11.25
C PRO A 123 -74.18 -7.50 -9.80
N PHE A 124 -74.08 -8.64 -9.14
CA PHE A 124 -74.08 -8.67 -7.68
C PHE A 124 -72.64 -8.40 -7.21
N LEU A 125 -72.37 -7.17 -6.77
CA LEU A 125 -71.15 -6.83 -6.04
C LEU A 125 -71.32 -7.31 -4.58
N PRO A 126 -70.61 -8.35 -4.11
CA PRO A 126 -70.61 -8.65 -2.69
C PRO A 126 -69.80 -7.55 -1.98
N ALA A 127 -70.44 -6.87 -1.02
CA ALA A 127 -69.77 -5.95 -0.12
C ALA A 127 -68.70 -6.72 0.67
N THR A 128 -67.45 -6.68 0.20
CA THR A 128 -66.32 -7.26 0.93
C THR A 128 -66.11 -6.44 2.20
N THR A 129 -66.44 -7.05 3.33
CA THR A 129 -66.33 -6.47 4.67
C THR A 129 -64.89 -5.95 4.91
N GLY A 130 -64.78 -4.72 5.40
CA GLY A 130 -63.51 -3.99 5.58
C GLY A 130 -62.43 -4.70 6.40
N ALA A 131 -62.78 -5.78 7.12
CA ALA A 131 -61.86 -6.63 7.85
C ALA A 131 -60.82 -7.34 6.95
N ARG A 132 -61.21 -7.85 5.78
CA ARG A 132 -60.28 -8.56 4.86
C ARG A 132 -59.28 -7.62 4.19
N ARG A 133 -59.71 -6.39 3.86
CA ARG A 133 -58.82 -5.33 3.34
C ARG A 133 -57.80 -4.86 4.39
N ARG A 134 -58.21 -4.76 5.65
CA ARG A 134 -57.32 -4.41 6.77
C ARG A 134 -56.27 -5.48 7.04
N LEU A 135 -56.65 -6.76 6.97
CA LEU A 135 -55.71 -7.88 7.17
C LEU A 135 -54.68 -7.95 6.04
N ALA A 136 -55.10 -7.78 4.78
CA ALA A 136 -54.21 -7.75 3.62
C ALA A 136 -53.23 -6.57 3.67
N ALA A 137 -53.70 -5.38 4.08
CA ALA A 137 -52.84 -4.20 4.27
C ALA A 137 -51.84 -4.39 5.42
N ALA A 138 -52.24 -5.00 6.54
CA ALA A 138 -51.35 -5.28 7.66
C ALA A 138 -50.26 -6.31 7.30
N VAL A 139 -50.61 -7.37 6.54
CA VAL A 139 -49.64 -8.36 6.05
C VAL A 139 -48.67 -7.75 5.03
N LEU A 140 -49.14 -6.85 4.17
CA LEU A 140 -48.28 -6.11 3.24
C LEU A 140 -47.32 -5.15 3.98
N LEU A 141 -47.80 -4.43 4.99
CA LEU A 141 -46.96 -3.56 5.83
C LEU A 141 -45.91 -4.35 6.62
N LEU A 142 -46.27 -5.52 7.16
CA LEU A 142 -45.35 -6.40 7.88
C LEU A 142 -44.28 -7.02 6.97
N THR A 143 -44.63 -7.40 5.74
CA THR A 143 -43.66 -7.95 4.78
C THR A 143 -42.72 -6.87 4.22
N VAL A 144 -43.21 -5.67 3.91
CA VAL A 144 -42.37 -4.53 3.50
C VAL A 144 -41.41 -4.12 4.62
N SER A 145 -41.86 -4.10 5.89
CA SER A 145 -41.00 -3.79 7.03
C SER A 145 -39.94 -4.87 7.31
N ALA A 146 -40.20 -6.13 6.96
CA ALA A 146 -39.22 -7.22 7.07
C ALA A 146 -38.14 -7.14 5.98
N CYS A 147 -38.50 -6.73 4.76
CA CYS A 147 -37.55 -6.48 3.67
C CYS A 147 -36.65 -5.25 3.89
N LEU A 148 -37.05 -4.32 4.77
CA LEU A 148 -36.29 -3.11 5.10
C LEU A 148 -35.26 -3.29 6.23
N ARG A 149 -35.10 -4.49 6.80
CA ARG A 149 -34.04 -4.72 7.79
C ARG A 149 -32.68 -4.74 7.09
N ARG A 150 -32.04 -3.57 7.04
CA ARG A 150 -30.66 -3.43 6.59
C ARG A 150 -29.76 -4.21 7.53
N GLU A 151 -29.14 -5.27 7.04
CA GLU A 151 -28.19 -6.06 7.81
C GLU A 151 -27.01 -5.16 8.22
N LYS A 152 -26.67 -5.17 9.52
CA LYS A 152 -25.55 -4.41 10.05
C LYS A 152 -24.25 -4.96 9.46
N LEU A 153 -23.27 -4.09 9.25
CA LEU A 153 -21.95 -4.51 8.80
C LEU A 153 -21.32 -5.54 9.75
N PRO A 154 -20.42 -6.40 9.26
CA PRO A 154 -19.60 -7.23 10.15
C PRO A 154 -18.83 -6.38 11.16
N LEU A 155 -18.53 -6.96 12.33
CA LEU A 155 -17.72 -6.38 13.39
C LEU A 155 -16.48 -7.25 13.58
N PHE A 156 -15.30 -6.72 13.25
CA PHE A 156 -14.03 -7.45 13.36
C PHE A 156 -13.27 -7.16 14.65
N GLY A 157 -13.72 -6.17 15.43
CA GLY A 157 -13.15 -5.80 16.72
C GLY A 157 -13.00 -4.30 16.89
N ARG A 158 -12.78 -3.89 18.14
CA ARG A 158 -12.52 -2.50 18.51
C ARG A 158 -11.02 -2.22 18.50
N LEU A 159 -10.63 -1.07 17.96
CA LEU A 159 -9.25 -0.64 17.98
C LEU A 159 -8.79 -0.28 19.40
N PRO A 160 -7.54 -0.59 19.78
CA PRO A 160 -6.97 -0.09 21.01
C PRO A 160 -6.76 1.42 20.94
N GLY A 161 -6.75 2.08 22.10
CA GLY A 161 -6.35 3.48 22.18
C GLY A 161 -4.91 3.67 21.70
N PHE A 162 -4.67 4.75 20.96
CA PHE A 162 -3.35 5.14 20.49
C PHE A 162 -3.18 6.66 20.56
N SER A 163 -1.93 7.11 20.58
CA SER A 163 -1.55 8.52 20.48
C SER A 163 -0.32 8.65 19.60
N LEU A 164 -0.51 9.30 18.46
CA LEU A 164 0.47 9.48 17.39
C LEU A 164 0.43 10.95 16.94
N VAL A 165 1.16 11.31 15.88
CA VAL A 165 1.16 12.67 15.32
C VAL A 165 0.95 12.64 13.81
N ASP A 166 0.25 13.65 13.29
CA ASP A 166 0.04 13.84 11.86
C ASP A 166 1.24 14.54 11.18
N GLN A 167 1.16 14.72 9.86
CA GLN A 167 2.16 15.38 9.05
C GLN A 167 2.38 16.86 9.37
N SER A 168 1.44 17.48 10.10
CA SER A 168 1.53 18.86 10.59
C SER A 168 2.04 18.93 12.03
N GLY A 169 2.30 17.77 12.67
CA GLY A 169 2.72 17.66 14.06
C GLY A 169 1.57 17.69 15.07
N HIS A 170 0.31 17.64 14.62
CA HIS A 170 -0.83 17.61 15.54
C HIS A 170 -1.06 16.19 16.10
N PRO A 171 -1.48 16.05 17.38
CA PRO A 171 -1.82 14.76 17.94
C PRO A 171 -2.98 14.08 17.18
N VAL A 172 -2.80 12.81 16.85
CA VAL A 172 -3.84 11.93 16.33
C VAL A 172 -4.06 10.81 17.33
N THR A 173 -5.29 10.73 17.85
CA THR A 173 -5.68 9.72 18.84
C THR A 173 -6.97 9.04 18.40
N LEU A 174 -7.20 7.82 18.89
CA LEU A 174 -8.48 7.14 18.66
C LEU A 174 -9.66 7.99 19.18
N ALA A 175 -9.49 8.65 20.34
CA ALA A 175 -10.50 9.54 20.90
C ALA A 175 -10.80 10.74 19.98
N GLY A 176 -9.79 11.32 19.33
CA GLY A 176 -9.98 12.39 18.35
C GLY A 176 -10.66 11.94 17.05
N LEU A 177 -10.68 10.63 16.79
CA LEU A 177 -11.37 10.02 15.66
C LEU A 177 -12.77 9.47 16.03
N GLN A 178 -13.16 9.49 17.31
CA GLN A 178 -14.50 9.09 17.72
C GLN A 178 -15.57 9.97 17.06
N GLY A 179 -16.70 9.36 16.74
CA GLY A 179 -17.79 10.01 16.02
C GLY A 179 -17.58 10.12 14.51
N LYS A 180 -16.38 9.80 13.99
CA LYS A 180 -16.05 9.85 12.56
C LYS A 180 -16.02 8.45 11.96
N ILE A 181 -16.47 8.32 10.72
CA ILE A 181 -16.16 7.14 9.90
C ILE A 181 -14.82 7.42 9.25
N TRP A 182 -13.94 6.43 9.23
CA TRP A 182 -12.63 6.63 8.65
C TRP A 182 -12.06 5.39 7.98
N VAL A 183 -11.19 5.65 7.01
CA VAL A 183 -10.53 4.64 6.20
C VAL A 183 -9.04 4.68 6.51
N ALA A 184 -8.45 3.52 6.79
CA ALA A 184 -7.06 3.40 7.18
C ALA A 184 -6.26 2.53 6.22
N ASP A 185 -5.01 2.91 5.99
CA ASP A 185 -3.99 2.06 5.36
C ASP A 185 -2.63 2.21 6.06
N PHE A 186 -1.71 1.31 5.71
CA PHE A 186 -0.34 1.30 6.22
C PHE A 186 0.62 1.42 5.03
N ILE A 187 1.50 2.43 5.09
CA ILE A 187 2.42 2.79 4.01
C ILE A 187 3.82 3.02 4.56
N PHE A 188 4.78 3.24 3.67
CA PHE A 188 6.01 3.97 4.00
C PHE A 188 6.51 4.69 2.74
N THR A 189 7.07 5.89 2.90
CA THR A 189 7.24 6.80 1.74
C THR A 189 8.31 6.37 0.76
N ARG A 190 9.26 5.54 1.20
CA ARG A 190 10.40 5.05 0.41
C ARG A 190 10.11 3.76 -0.35
N CYS A 191 8.87 3.27 -0.30
CA CYS A 191 8.48 2.04 -0.99
C CYS A 191 8.51 2.22 -2.51
N GLY A 192 9.28 1.37 -3.19
CA GLY A 192 9.31 1.29 -4.66
C GLY A 192 8.24 0.36 -5.26
N GLY A 193 7.42 -0.28 -4.44
CA GLY A 193 6.44 -1.31 -4.82
C GLY A 193 4.99 -0.82 -4.75
N ALA A 194 4.17 -1.45 -3.91
CA ALA A 194 2.72 -1.26 -3.88
C ALA A 194 2.23 0.07 -3.25
N CYS A 195 2.99 0.72 -2.35
CA CYS A 195 2.51 1.90 -1.60
C CYS A 195 2.05 3.08 -2.48
N PRO A 196 2.77 3.49 -3.55
CA PRO A 196 2.29 4.59 -4.40
C PRO A 196 0.95 4.27 -5.06
N ALA A 197 0.72 3.00 -5.43
CA ALA A 197 -0.56 2.56 -5.99
C ALA A 197 -1.67 2.57 -4.94
N MET A 198 -1.39 2.11 -3.71
CA MET A 198 -2.35 2.18 -2.59
C MET A 198 -2.71 3.63 -2.23
N THR A 199 -1.71 4.52 -2.18
CA THR A 199 -1.94 5.93 -1.90
C THR A 199 -2.75 6.58 -3.03
N ALA A 200 -2.48 6.24 -4.29
CA ALA A 200 -3.32 6.69 -5.40
C ALA A 200 -4.77 6.16 -5.31
N ARG A 201 -4.97 4.91 -4.83
CA ARG A 201 -6.30 4.34 -4.53
C ARG A 201 -7.01 5.14 -3.45
N MET A 202 -6.36 5.42 -2.33
CA MET A 202 -6.91 6.26 -1.25
C MET A 202 -7.31 7.64 -1.78
N ALA A 203 -6.47 8.26 -2.62
CA ALA A 203 -6.78 9.54 -3.27
C ALA A 203 -8.04 9.48 -4.14
N ARG A 204 -8.28 8.35 -4.83
CA ARG A 204 -9.51 8.11 -5.61
C ARG A 204 -10.71 7.87 -4.71
N LEU A 205 -10.60 6.99 -3.73
CA LEU A 205 -11.67 6.65 -2.78
C LEU A 205 -12.24 7.89 -2.10
N ARG A 206 -11.40 8.87 -1.72
CA ARG A 206 -11.84 10.15 -1.13
C ARG A 206 -12.89 10.91 -1.96
N ARG A 207 -12.92 10.71 -3.28
CA ARG A 207 -13.88 11.34 -4.18
C ARG A 207 -15.16 10.52 -4.37
N GLU A 208 -15.16 9.27 -3.92
CA GLU A 208 -16.24 8.29 -4.14
C GLU A 208 -17.04 8.02 -2.86
N VAL A 209 -16.47 8.34 -1.70
CA VAL A 209 -17.13 8.22 -0.39
C VAL A 209 -17.72 9.56 0.08
N PRO A 210 -18.65 9.55 1.05
CA PRO A 210 -19.17 10.78 1.65
C PRO A 210 -18.08 11.71 2.20
N ASP A 211 -18.34 13.02 2.20
CA ASP A 211 -17.33 14.03 2.55
C ASP A 211 -16.90 13.97 4.02
N GLU A 212 -17.72 13.41 4.89
CA GLU A 212 -17.46 13.25 6.33
C GLU A 212 -16.48 12.12 6.64
N VAL A 213 -16.16 11.26 5.66
CA VAL A 213 -15.21 10.16 5.85
C VAL A 213 -13.79 10.72 5.93
N THR A 214 -13.10 10.40 7.02
CA THR A 214 -11.70 10.76 7.25
C THR A 214 -10.78 9.65 6.73
N PHE A 215 -9.58 10.01 6.29
CA PHE A 215 -8.58 9.06 5.76
C PHE A 215 -7.34 9.14 6.64
N VAL A 216 -6.75 8.00 6.97
CA VAL A 216 -5.58 7.93 7.86
C VAL A 216 -4.58 6.94 7.31
N SER A 217 -3.41 7.44 6.91
CA SER A 217 -2.31 6.61 6.42
C SER A 217 -1.22 6.55 7.48
N PHE A 218 -1.03 5.37 8.07
CA PHE A 218 -0.01 5.14 9.09
C PHE A 218 1.31 4.73 8.44
N THR A 219 2.43 5.34 8.84
CA THR A 219 3.74 4.84 8.42
C THR A 219 4.12 3.56 9.16
N VAL A 220 4.82 2.65 8.48
CA VAL A 220 5.55 1.52 9.10
C VAL A 220 7.07 1.80 9.22
N ASP A 221 7.54 2.96 8.75
CA ASP A 221 8.95 3.36 8.74
C ASP A 221 9.15 4.74 9.41
N PRO A 222 8.80 4.91 10.70
CA PRO A 222 8.83 6.22 11.37
C PRO A 222 10.25 6.79 11.52
N ALA A 223 11.30 5.96 11.39
CA ALA A 223 12.68 6.42 11.40
C ALA A 223 13.01 7.32 10.21
N ASN A 224 12.29 7.18 9.08
CA ASN A 224 12.48 7.95 7.86
C ASN A 224 11.27 8.84 7.54
N ASP A 225 10.07 8.39 7.91
CA ASP A 225 8.81 9.07 7.68
C ASP A 225 8.50 10.06 8.82
N THR A 226 9.34 11.10 8.90
CA THR A 226 9.09 12.26 9.76
C THR A 226 7.85 13.04 9.30
N PRO A 227 7.22 13.87 10.16
CA PRO A 227 6.06 14.68 9.74
C PRO A 227 6.32 15.51 8.47
N ALA A 228 7.52 16.09 8.33
CA ALA A 228 7.91 16.86 7.15
C ALA A 228 8.02 16.01 5.87
N VAL A 229 8.49 14.76 5.99
CA VAL A 229 8.56 13.81 4.85
C VAL A 229 7.15 13.38 4.46
N LEU A 230 6.31 13.04 5.44
CA LEU A 230 4.91 12.69 5.21
C LEU A 230 4.12 13.83 4.58
N ALA A 231 4.37 15.09 4.98
CA ALA A 231 3.73 16.26 4.39
C ALA A 231 4.07 16.40 2.89
N ARG A 232 5.34 16.18 2.52
CA ARG A 232 5.77 16.20 1.12
C ARG A 232 5.15 15.05 0.32
N TYR A 233 5.12 13.86 0.91
CA TYR A 233 4.49 12.68 0.29
C TYR A 233 2.99 12.94 0.04
N ALA A 234 2.27 13.40 1.07
CA ALA A 234 0.85 13.75 1.00
C ALA A 234 0.54 14.80 -0.08
N ALA A 235 1.38 15.83 -0.19
CA ALA A 235 1.25 16.86 -1.22
C ALA A 235 1.34 16.29 -2.65
N GLY A 236 2.21 15.29 -2.88
CA GLY A 236 2.33 14.60 -4.16
C GLY A 236 1.04 13.91 -4.62
N PHE A 237 0.21 13.48 -3.67
CA PHE A 237 -1.10 12.85 -3.93
C PHE A 237 -2.29 13.81 -3.78
N LYS A 238 -2.03 15.11 -3.62
CA LYS A 238 -3.06 16.14 -3.43
C LYS A 238 -4.00 15.79 -2.26
N ALA A 239 -3.41 15.32 -1.16
CA ALA A 239 -4.15 15.09 0.08
C ALA A 239 -4.79 16.39 0.58
N ASP A 240 -6.04 16.32 1.00
CA ASP A 240 -6.77 17.43 1.59
C ASP A 240 -6.80 17.31 3.12
N ARG A 241 -7.52 18.22 3.79
CA ARG A 241 -7.62 18.26 5.25
C ARG A 241 -8.30 17.03 5.88
N ARG A 242 -8.96 16.18 5.08
CA ARG A 242 -9.60 14.96 5.56
C ARG A 242 -8.63 13.79 5.59
N TRP A 243 -7.41 13.95 5.08
CA TRP A 243 -6.42 12.89 5.00
C TRP A 243 -5.19 13.17 5.87
N LEU A 244 -5.10 12.38 6.94
CA LEU A 244 -4.02 12.43 7.90
C LEU A 244 -2.95 11.41 7.52
N PHE A 245 -1.69 11.83 7.51
CA PHE A 245 -0.54 10.95 7.39
C PHE A 245 0.17 10.91 8.73
N VAL A 246 0.23 9.74 9.34
CA VAL A 246 0.47 9.59 10.77
C VAL A 246 1.77 8.84 11.04
N THR A 247 2.57 9.36 11.95
CA THR A 247 3.83 8.78 12.44
C THR A 247 3.92 8.84 13.97
N GLY A 248 4.93 8.18 14.53
CA GLY A 248 5.14 8.09 15.97
C GLY A 248 6.12 6.97 16.34
N PRO A 249 6.15 6.54 17.61
CA PRO A 249 7.02 5.46 18.04
C PRO A 249 6.76 4.17 17.24
N GLN A 250 7.81 3.57 16.68
CA GLN A 250 7.69 2.34 15.87
C GLN A 250 6.97 1.21 16.60
N LYS A 251 7.27 1.03 17.89
CA LYS A 251 6.62 0.04 18.74
C LYS A 251 5.09 0.22 18.74
N ASP A 252 4.62 1.46 18.83
CA ASP A 252 3.19 1.76 18.93
C ASP A 252 2.50 1.57 17.58
N LEU A 253 3.15 1.98 16.48
CA LEU A 253 2.66 1.74 15.12
C LEU A 253 2.54 0.24 14.82
N TYR A 254 3.53 -0.57 15.22
CA TYR A 254 3.54 -2.00 14.97
C TYR A 254 2.51 -2.72 15.86
N ALA A 255 2.38 -2.31 17.12
CA ALA A 255 1.35 -2.81 18.02
C ALA A 255 -0.05 -2.45 17.53
N LEU A 256 -0.24 -1.25 16.98
CA LEU A 256 -1.51 -0.83 16.38
C LEU A 256 -1.82 -1.64 15.12
N SER A 257 -0.85 -1.81 14.22
CA SER A 257 -1.03 -2.56 12.96
C SER A 257 -1.38 -4.03 13.23
N THR A 258 -0.55 -4.72 14.02
CA THR A 258 -0.70 -6.16 14.27
C THR A 258 -1.74 -6.49 15.34
N GLY A 259 -1.78 -5.69 16.41
CA GLY A 259 -2.66 -5.91 17.57
C GLY A 259 -4.05 -5.30 17.38
N GLY A 260 -4.14 -4.10 16.79
CA GLY A 260 -5.41 -3.42 16.54
C GLY A 260 -6.04 -3.81 15.21
N PHE A 261 -5.35 -3.51 14.11
CA PHE A 261 -5.84 -3.73 12.75
C PHE A 261 -5.65 -5.17 12.26
N LYS A 262 -4.94 -6.03 13.00
CA LYS A 262 -4.65 -7.42 12.59
C LYS A 262 -3.98 -7.51 11.22
N LEU A 263 -3.21 -6.48 10.84
CA LEU A 263 -2.44 -6.43 9.60
C LEU A 263 -0.98 -6.76 9.89
N ALA A 264 -0.36 -7.52 9.00
CA ALA A 264 1.07 -7.78 9.09
C ALA A 264 1.86 -6.49 8.85
N ALA A 265 2.77 -6.18 9.78
CA ALA A 265 3.74 -5.10 9.68
C ALA A 265 5.04 -5.58 10.30
N MET A 266 6.05 -5.85 9.48
CA MET A 266 7.36 -6.29 9.95
C MET A 266 8.47 -5.87 9.00
N GLU A 267 9.67 -5.68 9.54
CA GLU A 267 10.87 -5.48 8.75
C GLU A 267 11.33 -6.81 8.14
N VAL A 268 11.68 -6.78 6.87
CA VAL A 268 12.23 -7.89 6.09
C VAL A 268 13.75 -7.78 6.18
N PRO A 269 14.46 -8.81 6.68
CA PRO A 269 15.91 -8.80 6.75
C PRO A 269 16.55 -8.54 5.38
N PRO A 270 17.69 -7.83 5.29
CA PRO A 270 18.32 -7.49 4.02
C PRO A 270 18.55 -8.68 3.07
N GLN A 271 18.85 -9.86 3.62
CA GLN A 271 19.02 -11.09 2.83
C GLN A 271 17.73 -11.62 2.16
N ASP A 272 16.56 -11.28 2.70
CA ASP A 272 15.25 -11.76 2.22
C ASP A 272 14.52 -10.70 1.38
N GLN A 273 15.09 -9.50 1.27
CA GLN A 273 14.54 -8.42 0.46
C GLN A 273 14.70 -8.73 -1.03
N LYS A 274 13.58 -8.71 -1.77
CA LYS A 274 13.58 -8.87 -3.23
C LYS A 274 13.92 -7.54 -3.90
N ALA A 275 14.86 -7.56 -4.85
CA ALA A 275 15.14 -6.40 -5.70
C ALA A 275 13.87 -5.97 -6.45
N GLY A 276 13.44 -4.71 -6.24
CA GLY A 276 12.20 -4.18 -6.80
C GLY A 276 10.90 -4.63 -6.11
N GLY A 277 10.99 -5.30 -4.95
CA GLY A 277 9.83 -5.62 -4.11
C GLY A 277 9.40 -4.44 -3.23
N ASP A 278 8.53 -4.70 -2.25
CA ASP A 278 8.01 -3.73 -1.27
C ASP A 278 9.07 -3.27 -0.25
N GLY A 279 10.35 -3.24 -0.62
CA GLY A 279 11.44 -2.72 0.21
C GLY A 279 11.67 -3.51 1.51
N PRO A 280 12.23 -2.85 2.54
CA PRO A 280 12.59 -3.50 3.80
C PRO A 280 11.39 -3.80 4.69
N PHE A 281 10.14 -3.55 4.28
CA PHE A 281 8.97 -3.77 5.14
C PHE A 281 7.92 -4.61 4.43
N LEU A 282 7.50 -5.70 5.08
CA LEU A 282 6.29 -6.42 4.71
C LEU A 282 5.12 -5.68 5.37
N HIS A 283 4.26 -5.09 4.55
CA HIS A 283 3.02 -4.46 4.99
C HIS A 283 1.84 -4.97 4.17
N SER A 284 0.65 -4.92 4.76
CA SER A 284 -0.58 -5.38 4.09
C SER A 284 -1.02 -4.43 2.97
N THR A 285 -1.52 -4.98 1.87
CA THR A 285 -2.20 -4.22 0.80
C THR A 285 -3.67 -3.93 1.13
N LYS A 286 -4.12 -4.22 2.36
CA LYS A 286 -5.49 -4.01 2.80
C LYS A 286 -5.74 -2.55 3.19
N ILE A 287 -6.90 -2.06 2.80
CA ILE A 287 -7.52 -0.83 3.28
C ILE A 287 -8.61 -1.22 4.26
N VAL A 288 -8.72 -0.51 5.38
CA VAL A 288 -9.61 -0.86 6.50
C VAL A 288 -10.68 0.22 6.67
N LEU A 289 -11.94 -0.20 6.81
CA LEU A 289 -13.05 0.70 7.17
C LEU A 289 -13.32 0.64 8.68
N VAL A 290 -13.34 1.79 9.33
CA VAL A 290 -13.58 1.95 10.77
C VAL A 290 -14.80 2.85 10.99
N ASP A 291 -15.69 2.43 11.87
CA ASP A 291 -16.90 3.19 12.21
C ASP A 291 -16.66 4.27 13.29
N ARG A 292 -17.74 4.99 13.62
CA ARG A 292 -17.76 6.08 14.61
C ARG A 292 -17.34 5.65 16.02
N GLY A 293 -17.48 4.37 16.35
CA GLY A 293 -17.09 3.79 17.63
C GLY A 293 -15.62 3.36 17.70
N GLY A 294 -14.87 3.50 16.60
CA GLY A 294 -13.52 2.95 16.49
C GLY A 294 -13.51 1.44 16.26
N GLU A 295 -14.57 0.89 15.68
CA GLU A 295 -14.70 -0.53 15.38
C GLU A 295 -14.42 -0.83 13.92
N VAL A 296 -13.64 -1.88 13.66
CA VAL A 296 -13.30 -2.32 12.31
C VAL A 296 -14.49 -3.04 11.68
N ARG A 297 -14.93 -2.53 10.52
CA ARG A 297 -16.12 -3.02 9.79
C ARG A 297 -15.79 -3.80 8.52
N GLY A 298 -14.56 -3.70 8.03
CA GLY A 298 -14.15 -4.41 6.82
C GLY A 298 -12.67 -4.25 6.48
N TYR A 299 -12.16 -5.24 5.77
CA TYR A 299 -10.83 -5.27 5.17
C TYR A 299 -10.98 -5.46 3.66
N TYR A 300 -10.41 -4.54 2.89
CA TYR A 300 -10.61 -4.49 1.44
C TYR A 300 -9.25 -4.53 0.76
N ASP A 301 -9.11 -5.39 -0.25
CA ASP A 301 -7.87 -5.44 -1.02
C ASP A 301 -7.77 -4.23 -1.95
N SER A 302 -6.73 -3.41 -1.80
CA SER A 302 -6.52 -2.24 -2.66
C SER A 302 -6.27 -2.60 -4.13
N THR A 303 -5.95 -3.85 -4.45
CA THR A 303 -5.74 -4.32 -5.82
C THR A 303 -7.02 -4.82 -6.50
N ASP A 304 -8.09 -5.05 -5.74
CA ASP A 304 -9.37 -5.58 -6.21
C ASP A 304 -10.41 -4.45 -6.35
N GLU A 305 -10.84 -4.20 -7.59
CA GLU A 305 -11.85 -3.17 -7.88
C GLU A 305 -13.21 -3.44 -7.22
N ASP A 306 -13.62 -4.71 -7.12
CA ASP A 306 -14.91 -5.05 -6.52
C ASP A 306 -14.85 -4.88 -5.00
N ALA A 307 -13.69 -5.13 -4.38
CA ALA A 307 -13.45 -4.79 -2.98
C ALA A 307 -13.51 -3.26 -2.75
N MET A 308 -12.96 -2.45 -3.66
CA MET A 308 -13.06 -0.99 -3.54
C MET A 308 -14.49 -0.48 -3.68
N LYS A 309 -15.28 -1.05 -4.61
CA LYS A 309 -16.71 -0.73 -4.71
C LYS A 309 -17.48 -1.11 -3.46
N ALA A 310 -17.17 -2.28 -2.88
CA ALA A 310 -17.76 -2.72 -1.62
C ALA A 310 -17.43 -1.75 -0.48
N LEU A 311 -16.18 -1.29 -0.37
CA LEU A 311 -15.77 -0.28 0.61
C LEU A 311 -16.62 1.00 0.48
N VAL A 312 -16.78 1.52 -0.75
CA VAL A 312 -17.59 2.72 -0.99
C VAL A 312 -19.06 2.51 -0.56
N ALA A 313 -19.65 1.36 -0.89
CA ALA A 313 -21.01 1.02 -0.49
C ALA A 313 -21.14 0.90 1.03
N ASP A 314 -20.16 0.29 1.69
CA ASP A 314 -20.14 0.09 3.14
C ASP A 314 -19.93 1.40 3.91
N ALA A 315 -19.02 2.27 3.44
CA ALA A 315 -18.84 3.61 3.99
C ALA A 315 -20.13 4.45 3.87
N SER A 316 -20.81 4.36 2.73
CA SER A 316 -22.11 5.02 2.52
C SER A 316 -23.21 4.45 3.43
N ARG A 317 -23.19 3.13 3.67
CA ARG A 317 -24.10 2.48 4.62
C ARG A 317 -23.87 2.98 6.04
N LEU A 318 -22.62 2.97 6.54
CA LEU A 318 -22.28 3.51 7.86
C LEU A 318 -22.67 4.97 8.00
N HIS A 319 -22.46 5.77 6.94
CA HIS A 319 -22.83 7.18 6.96
C HIS A 319 -24.34 7.36 7.21
N SER A 320 -25.17 6.55 6.56
CA SER A 320 -26.63 6.57 6.71
C SER A 320 -27.17 5.95 8.01
N GLU A 321 -26.34 5.21 8.77
CA GLU A 321 -26.74 4.67 10.06
C GLU A 321 -26.80 5.81 11.10
N PRO A 322 -27.86 5.88 11.93
CA PRO A 322 -27.93 6.86 13.01
C PRO A 322 -26.75 6.63 13.97
N GLY A 323 -26.08 7.73 14.37
CA GLY A 323 -25.00 7.68 15.35
C GLY A 323 -25.48 6.97 16.62
N SER A 324 -24.76 5.93 17.03
CA SER A 324 -25.00 5.22 18.29
C SER A 324 -24.38 5.96 19.47
#